data_AF-A0A5C0XQT8-F1
#
_entry.id   AF-A0A5C0XQT8-F1
#
_cell.length_a   1.000
_cell.length_b   1.000
_cell.length_c   1.000
_cell.angle_alpha   90.00
_cell.angle_beta   90.00
_cell.angle_gamma   90.00
#
_symmetry.space_group_name_H-M   'P 1'
#
loop_
_entity.id
_entity.type
_entity.pdbx_description
1 polymer ?
#
loop_
_entity_poly.entity_id
_entity_poly.type
_entity_poly.pdbx_seq_one_letter_code
_entity_poly.pdbx_strand_id
1 'polypeptide(L)'
;MLCEEKLEVFENGFKDDKHNIEIHVYGGDGRKVLLALIYELYSPEYGSEYVYPFECAKEFWGIYLDSSEVKGEEAELKPLKFISESVKSKIEKELEDIKAPIEVELEKSTIYKVKDGYIVLGKNFLLDHKGRLFVFNKPQVGEIILKYIWKW
;
A
#
# COMPACT_ATOMS: atom_id res chain seq x y z
N MET A 1 15.34 0.25 -10.27
CA MET A 1 15.52 -1.01 -11.02
C MET A 1 14.40 -1.11 -12.05
N LEU A 2 14.74 -1.23 -13.34
CA LEU A 2 13.72 -1.37 -14.39
C LEU A 2 13.26 -2.83 -14.46
N CYS A 3 12.03 -3.11 -14.04
CA CYS A 3 11.46 -4.47 -13.96
C CYS A 3 10.42 -4.77 -15.05
N GLU A 4 10.05 -3.77 -15.85
CA GLU A 4 9.28 -3.90 -17.10
C GLU A 4 9.55 -2.68 -17.98
N GLU A 5 9.16 -2.69 -19.25
CA GLU A 5 9.29 -1.54 -20.19
C GLU A 5 8.93 -0.18 -19.54
N LYS A 6 7.92 -0.16 -18.66
CA LYS A 6 7.41 1.04 -18.00
C LYS A 6 7.32 0.94 -16.47
N LEU A 7 7.89 -0.12 -15.87
CA LEU A 7 7.90 -0.32 -14.41
C LEU A 7 9.30 -0.11 -13.86
N GLU A 8 9.47 0.91 -13.02
CA GLU A 8 10.67 1.13 -12.24
C GLU A 8 10.40 0.92 -10.74
N VAL A 9 11.22 0.09 -10.11
CA VAL A 9 11.17 -0.24 -8.69
C VAL A 9 12.27 0.51 -7.92
N PHE A 10 11.92 1.11 -6.80
CA PHE A 10 12.78 1.88 -5.89
C PHE A 10 12.87 1.21 -4.52
N GLU A 11 13.73 1.71 -3.63
CA GLU A 11 13.94 1.11 -2.30
C GLU A 11 12.64 0.98 -1.48
N ASN A 12 11.78 1.99 -1.57
CA ASN A 12 10.54 2.08 -0.80
C ASN A 12 9.29 2.23 -1.69
N GLY A 13 9.35 1.90 -2.97
CA GLY A 13 8.25 2.22 -3.88
C GLY A 13 8.42 1.67 -5.28
N PHE A 14 7.46 1.96 -6.15
CA PHE A 14 7.59 1.75 -7.59
C PHE A 14 6.77 2.78 -8.37
N LYS A 15 7.15 2.97 -9.63
CA LYS A 15 6.43 3.76 -10.61
C LYS A 15 6.18 2.93 -11.87
N ASP A 16 4.94 2.89 -12.30
CA ASP A 16 4.45 2.17 -13.47
C ASP A 16 3.73 3.13 -14.40
N ASP A 17 4.39 3.54 -15.49
CA ASP A 17 3.84 4.45 -16.48
C ASP A 17 2.83 3.78 -17.43
N LYS A 18 2.79 2.43 -17.47
CA LYS A 18 1.78 1.69 -18.24
C LYS A 18 0.43 1.75 -17.55
N HIS A 19 0.41 1.51 -16.24
CA HIS A 19 -0.80 1.56 -15.43
C HIS A 19 -1.06 2.95 -14.83
N ASN A 20 -0.14 3.91 -15.03
CA ASN A 20 -0.15 5.24 -14.42
C ASN A 20 -0.33 5.14 -12.90
N ILE A 21 0.55 4.39 -12.26
CA ILE A 21 0.58 4.14 -10.81
C ILE A 21 1.94 4.54 -10.29
N GLU A 22 1.97 5.31 -9.21
CA GLU A 22 3.18 5.57 -8.45
C GLU A 22 2.83 5.38 -6.98
N ILE A 23 3.64 4.60 -6.26
CA ILE A 23 3.42 4.26 -4.86
C ILE A 23 4.74 4.27 -4.12
N HIS A 24 4.76 4.92 -2.96
CA HIS A 24 5.87 4.89 -2.00
C HIS A 24 5.36 4.49 -0.62
N VAL A 25 6.16 3.79 0.16
CA VAL A 25 5.86 3.41 1.55
C VAL A 25 6.85 4.03 2.54
N TYR A 26 6.33 4.43 3.69
CA TYR A 26 7.05 5.05 4.80
C TYR A 26 6.64 4.41 6.13
N GLY A 27 7.51 4.48 7.14
CA GLY A 27 7.28 3.84 8.44
C GLY A 27 7.72 2.38 8.43
N GLY A 28 6.77 1.45 8.62
CA GLY A 28 7.04 0.01 8.58
C GLY A 28 7.34 -0.55 7.19
N ASP A 29 7.72 -1.83 7.12
CA ASP A 29 8.02 -2.52 5.85
C ASP A 29 6.75 -2.89 5.07
N GLY A 30 6.49 -2.17 3.98
CA GLY A 30 5.38 -2.45 3.06
C GLY A 30 5.80 -3.13 1.75
N ARG A 31 7.05 -3.56 1.59
CA ARG A 31 7.55 -4.05 0.29
C ARG A 31 6.81 -5.31 -0.18
N LYS A 32 6.37 -6.19 0.72
CA LYS A 32 5.53 -7.35 0.35
C LYS A 32 4.14 -6.95 -0.17
N VAL A 33 3.58 -5.84 0.35
CA VAL A 33 2.34 -5.26 -0.19
C VAL A 33 2.61 -4.70 -1.61
N LEU A 34 3.73 -4.01 -1.81
CA LEU A 34 4.11 -3.52 -3.14
C LEU A 34 4.34 -4.67 -4.14
N LEU A 35 4.97 -5.77 -3.72
CA LEU A 35 5.12 -6.98 -4.54
C LEU A 35 3.75 -7.56 -4.95
N ALA A 36 2.80 -7.64 -4.02
CA ALA A 36 1.46 -8.11 -4.32
C ALA A 36 0.75 -7.23 -5.36
N LEU A 37 0.94 -5.91 -5.29
CA LEU A 37 0.42 -4.97 -6.29
C LEU A 37 1.05 -5.20 -7.67
N ILE A 38 2.38 -5.35 -7.73
CA ILE A 38 3.07 -5.64 -8.99
C ILE A 38 2.56 -6.96 -9.59
N TYR A 39 2.38 -7.99 -8.77
CA TYR A 39 1.81 -9.26 -9.21
C TYR A 39 0.37 -9.09 -9.74
N GLU A 40 -0.52 -8.40 -9.02
CA GLU A 40 -1.91 -8.17 -9.46
C GLU A 40 -1.97 -7.41 -10.79
N LEU A 41 -1.11 -6.40 -10.97
CA LEU A 41 -1.06 -5.59 -12.20
C LEU A 41 -0.62 -6.40 -13.43
N TYR A 42 0.35 -7.30 -13.27
CA TYR A 42 0.99 -7.98 -14.40
C TYR A 42 0.55 -9.43 -14.61
N SER A 43 -0.08 -10.07 -13.61
CA SER A 43 -0.62 -11.43 -13.74
C SER A 43 -1.59 -11.62 -14.92
N PRO A 44 -2.43 -10.64 -15.34
CA PRO A 44 -3.31 -10.83 -16.50
C PRO A 44 -2.57 -11.00 -17.82
N GLU A 45 -1.32 -10.52 -17.90
CA GLU A 45 -0.50 -10.56 -19.12
C GLU A 45 0.45 -11.75 -19.14
N TYR A 46 0.98 -12.11 -17.98
CA TYR A 46 1.98 -13.16 -17.84
C TYR A 46 1.39 -14.53 -17.47
N GLY A 47 0.18 -14.56 -16.90
CA GLY A 47 -0.37 -15.75 -16.25
C GLY A 47 0.12 -15.92 -14.80
N SER A 48 -0.37 -16.95 -14.12
CA SER A 48 -0.11 -17.17 -12.69
C SER A 48 1.18 -17.94 -12.38
N GLU A 49 1.79 -18.57 -13.39
CA GLU A 49 2.96 -19.44 -13.18
C GLU A 49 4.26 -18.65 -13.00
N TYR A 50 4.44 -17.57 -13.78
CA TYR A 50 5.66 -16.76 -13.74
C TYR A 50 5.39 -15.33 -14.19
N VAL A 51 5.42 -14.39 -13.24
CA VAL A 51 5.23 -12.95 -13.51
C VAL A 51 6.58 -12.25 -13.42
N TYR A 52 7.21 -11.98 -14.57
CA TYR A 52 8.58 -11.44 -14.62
C TYR A 52 8.79 -10.17 -13.78
N PRO A 53 7.91 -9.14 -13.85
CA PRO A 53 8.08 -7.93 -13.03
C PRO A 53 8.05 -8.18 -11.53
N PHE A 54 7.25 -9.16 -11.08
CA PHE A 54 7.19 -9.57 -9.68
C PHE A 54 8.47 -10.29 -9.24
N GLU A 55 9.02 -11.17 -10.08
CA GLU A 55 10.30 -11.84 -9.80
C GLU A 55 11.48 -10.85 -9.75
N CYS A 56 11.55 -9.93 -10.71
CA CYS A 56 12.57 -8.87 -10.73
C CYS A 56 12.52 -8.00 -9.47
N ALA A 57 11.31 -7.59 -9.03
CA ALA A 57 11.14 -6.79 -7.83
C ALA A 57 11.53 -7.57 -6.55
N LYS A 58 11.22 -8.87 -6.48
CA LYS A 58 11.65 -9.74 -5.37
C LYS A 58 13.15 -9.82 -5.26
N GLU A 59 13.84 -10.02 -6.39
CA GLU A 59 15.29 -10.07 -6.45
C GLU A 59 15.90 -8.73 -6.02
N PHE A 60 15.39 -7.61 -6.54
CA PHE A 60 15.85 -6.27 -6.19
C PHE A 60 15.73 -5.97 -4.68
N TRP A 61 14.60 -6.34 -4.06
CA TRP A 61 14.39 -6.11 -2.62
C TRP A 61 14.95 -7.22 -1.72
N GLY A 62 15.47 -8.31 -2.29
CA GLY A 62 15.95 -9.48 -1.53
C GLY A 62 14.83 -10.17 -0.73
N ILE A 63 13.61 -10.21 -1.27
CA ILE A 63 12.42 -10.73 -0.58
C ILE A 63 12.04 -12.10 -1.17
N TYR A 64 11.87 -13.09 -0.28
CA TYR A 64 11.21 -14.35 -0.63
C TYR A 64 9.69 -14.23 -0.47
N LEU A 65 8.96 -14.42 -1.56
CA LEU A 65 7.50 -14.47 -1.61
C LEU A 65 7.05 -15.33 -2.80
N ASP A 66 6.24 -16.35 -2.55
CA ASP A 66 5.70 -17.21 -3.61
C ASP A 66 4.44 -16.55 -4.22
N SER A 67 4.25 -16.67 -5.54
CA SER A 67 3.07 -16.08 -6.22
C SER A 67 1.76 -16.65 -5.70
N SER A 68 1.74 -17.93 -5.28
CA SER A 68 0.55 -18.57 -4.68
C SER A 68 0.17 -17.99 -3.32
N GLU A 69 1.08 -17.28 -2.66
CA GLU A 69 0.81 -16.54 -1.44
C GLU A 69 0.14 -15.19 -1.70
N VAL A 70 0.14 -14.69 -2.93
CA VAL A 70 -0.51 -13.43 -3.28
C VAL A 70 -2.01 -13.65 -3.45
N LYS A 71 -2.73 -13.57 -2.33
CA LYS A 71 -4.19 -13.64 -2.26
C LYS A 71 -4.71 -12.39 -1.56
N GLY A 72 -5.35 -11.52 -2.32
CA GLY A 72 -6.04 -10.35 -1.76
C GLY A 72 -7.23 -10.80 -0.91
N GLU A 73 -7.47 -10.09 0.19
CA GLU A 73 -8.61 -10.31 1.07
C GLU A 73 -9.50 -9.07 1.06
N GLU A 74 -10.79 -9.25 0.77
CA GLU A 74 -11.78 -8.20 0.95
C GLU A 74 -12.21 -8.17 2.42
N ALA A 75 -11.69 -7.19 3.16
CA ALA A 75 -12.10 -6.96 4.54
C ALA A 75 -13.41 -6.16 4.58
N GLU A 76 -14.41 -6.67 5.31
CA GLU A 76 -15.63 -5.92 5.60
C GLU A 76 -15.36 -4.81 6.63
N LEU A 77 -14.85 -3.67 6.16
CA LEU A 77 -14.57 -2.52 7.00
C LEU A 77 -15.78 -1.59 7.14
N LYS A 78 -16.05 -1.18 8.38
CA LYS A 78 -17.09 -0.19 8.68
C LYS A 78 -16.44 1.17 8.97
N PRO A 79 -16.69 2.20 8.13
CA PRO A 79 -16.11 3.51 8.36
C PRO A 79 -16.69 4.15 9.61
N LEU A 80 -15.86 4.89 10.34
CA LEU A 80 -16.28 5.72 11.46
C LEU A 80 -17.05 6.92 10.93
N LYS A 81 -18.28 7.12 11.43
CA LYS A 81 -19.10 8.29 11.09
C LYS A 81 -18.62 9.58 11.76
N PHE A 82 -17.95 9.45 12.90
CA PHE A 82 -17.45 10.57 13.69
C PHE A 82 -16.10 10.18 14.29
N ILE A 83 -15.17 11.12 14.26
CA ILE A 83 -13.80 10.94 14.75
C ILE A 83 -13.62 11.89 15.94
N SER A 84 -13.29 11.36 17.11
CA SER A 84 -12.99 12.19 18.28
C SER A 84 -11.60 12.81 18.17
N GLU A 85 -11.40 13.96 18.82
CA GLU A 85 -10.08 14.63 18.90
C GLU A 85 -8.97 13.70 19.42
N SER A 86 -9.30 12.80 20.34
CA SER A 86 -8.36 11.79 20.84
C SER A 86 -7.93 10.76 19.79
N VAL A 87 -8.76 10.48 18.78
CA VAL A 87 -8.40 9.60 17.65
C VAL A 87 -7.56 10.38 16.64
N LYS A 88 -7.94 11.63 16.33
CA LYS A 88 -7.15 12.50 15.46
C LYS A 88 -5.72 12.67 15.97
N SER A 89 -5.58 13.05 17.25
CA SER A 89 -4.27 13.26 17.87
C SER A 89 -3.39 11.99 17.87
N LYS A 90 -3.98 10.80 17.99
CA LYS A 90 -3.23 9.54 17.87
C LYS A 90 -2.70 9.32 16.46
N ILE A 91 -3.54 9.54 15.46
CA ILE A 91 -3.19 9.38 14.05
C ILE A 91 -2.16 10.42 13.64
N GLU A 92 -2.33 11.68 14.03
CA GLU A 92 -1.38 12.77 13.79
C GLU A 92 -0.02 12.44 14.37
N LYS A 93 0.03 11.96 15.63
CA LYS A 93 1.27 11.53 16.25
C LYS A 93 1.95 10.40 15.48
N GLU A 94 1.19 9.42 15.00
CA GLU A 94 1.74 8.32 14.21
C GLU A 94 2.33 8.82 12.87
N LEU A 95 1.67 9.77 12.22
CA LEU A 95 2.18 10.42 11.01
C LEU A 95 3.45 11.25 11.27
N GLU A 96 3.53 11.93 12.41
CA GLU A 96 4.74 12.64 12.87
C GLU A 96 5.89 11.66 13.11
N ASP A 97 5.63 10.56 13.81
CA ASP A 97 6.63 9.52 14.11
C ASP A 97 7.19 8.87 12.83
N ILE A 98 6.32 8.65 11.82
CA ILE A 98 6.69 8.15 10.48
C ILE A 98 7.45 9.22 9.67
N LYS A 99 7.35 10.50 10.03
CA LYS A 99 7.81 11.65 9.24
C LYS A 99 7.17 11.65 7.86
N ALA A 100 5.83 11.62 7.83
CA ALA A 100 5.06 11.59 6.60
C ALA A 100 5.54 12.67 5.60
N PRO A 101 5.82 12.32 4.33
CA PRO A 101 6.33 13.26 3.34
C PRO A 101 5.22 14.11 2.69
N ILE A 102 3.98 13.99 3.18
CA ILE A 102 2.79 14.65 2.66
C ILE A 102 1.98 15.25 3.81
N GLU A 103 1.21 16.27 3.49
CA GLU A 103 0.17 16.77 4.38
C GLU A 103 -1.05 15.85 4.32
N VAL A 104 -1.52 15.40 5.49
CA VAL A 104 -2.64 14.47 5.61
C VAL A 104 -3.89 15.19 6.09
N GLU A 105 -4.93 15.21 5.25
CA GLU A 105 -6.22 15.80 5.57
C GLU A 105 -7.17 14.76 6.19
N LEU A 106 -7.09 14.55 7.51
CA LEU A 106 -7.91 13.54 8.21
C LEU A 106 -9.43 13.77 8.04
N GLU A 107 -9.88 15.03 7.97
CA GLU A 107 -11.29 15.37 7.76
C GLU A 107 -11.84 14.94 6.39
N LYS A 108 -10.96 14.76 5.40
CA LYS A 108 -11.31 14.29 4.05
C LYS A 108 -11.02 12.81 3.85
N SER A 109 -10.61 12.12 4.91
CA SER A 109 -10.19 10.73 4.86
C SER A 109 -11.27 9.81 5.43
N THR A 110 -11.35 8.60 4.90
CA THR A 110 -12.19 7.55 5.46
C THR A 110 -11.39 6.81 6.51
N ILE A 111 -11.88 6.82 7.76
CA ILE A 111 -11.21 6.16 8.89
C ILE A 111 -11.97 4.90 9.27
N TYR A 112 -11.27 3.77 9.34
CA TYR A 112 -11.79 2.49 9.80
C TYR A 112 -11.16 2.13 11.13
N LYS A 113 -11.98 1.66 12.07
CA LYS A 113 -11.47 1.07 13.32
C LYS A 113 -11.27 -0.43 13.13
N VAL A 114 -10.08 -0.91 13.41
CA VAL A 114 -9.74 -2.34 13.41
C VAL A 114 -9.35 -2.78 14.83
N LYS A 115 -9.08 -4.07 15.03
CA LYS A 115 -8.69 -4.60 16.35
C LYS A 115 -7.41 -3.93 16.86
N ASP A 116 -6.43 -3.75 15.98
CA ASP A 116 -5.08 -3.33 16.33
C ASP A 116 -4.79 -1.85 16.01
N GLY A 117 -5.82 -1.02 15.83
CA GLY A 117 -5.65 0.40 15.58
C GLY A 117 -6.66 0.99 14.60
N TYR A 118 -6.16 1.86 13.72
CA TYR A 118 -6.97 2.55 12.73
C TYR A 118 -6.36 2.34 11.34
N ILE A 119 -7.22 2.38 10.33
CA ILE A 119 -6.81 2.53 8.93
C ILE A 119 -7.36 3.87 8.47
N VAL A 120 -6.53 4.67 7.83
CA VAL A 120 -6.88 5.99 7.32
C VAL A 120 -6.66 5.98 5.82
N LEU A 121 -7.74 6.00 5.05
CA LEU A 121 -7.71 6.04 3.59
C LEU A 121 -8.04 7.46 3.12
N GLY A 122 -7.05 8.13 2.55
CA GLY A 122 -7.20 9.43 1.89
C GLY A 122 -7.23 9.31 0.36
N LYS A 123 -7.26 10.47 -0.30
CA LYS A 123 -7.26 10.56 -1.77
C LYS A 123 -5.96 10.04 -2.41
N ASN A 124 -4.84 10.22 -1.73
CA ASN A 124 -3.49 9.97 -2.22
C ASN A 124 -2.61 9.25 -1.18
N PHE A 125 -3.21 8.71 -0.13
CA PHE A 125 -2.48 7.96 0.89
C PHE A 125 -3.34 6.93 1.60
N LEU A 126 -2.68 5.97 2.24
CA LEU A 126 -3.26 5.00 3.15
C LEU A 126 -2.29 4.81 4.32
N LEU A 127 -2.72 5.14 5.53
CA LEU A 127 -2.06 4.72 6.77
C LEU A 127 -2.75 3.45 7.26
N ASP A 128 -2.01 2.35 7.39
CA ASP A 128 -2.56 1.11 7.91
C ASP A 128 -2.33 0.94 9.42
N HIS A 129 -2.97 -0.08 9.97
CA HIS A 129 -2.90 -0.42 11.40
C HIS A 129 -1.56 -1.00 11.84
N LYS A 130 -0.59 -1.16 10.93
CA LYS A 130 0.77 -1.65 11.21
C LYS A 130 1.80 -0.52 11.17
N GLY A 131 1.37 0.74 11.10
CA GLY A 131 2.26 1.90 11.03
C GLY A 131 2.97 2.03 9.68
N ARG A 132 2.32 1.61 8.60
CA ARG A 132 2.82 1.82 7.23
C ARG A 132 1.98 2.89 6.55
N LEU A 133 2.65 3.92 6.07
CA LEU A 133 2.06 4.98 5.26
C LEU A 133 2.39 4.74 3.80
N PHE A 134 1.40 4.37 3.01
CA PHE A 134 1.49 4.32 1.56
C PHE A 134 1.05 5.67 0.99
N VAL A 135 1.84 6.25 0.09
CA VAL A 135 1.54 7.48 -0.65
C VAL A 135 1.46 7.14 -2.13
N PHE A 136 0.40 7.57 -2.80
CA PHE A 136 0.13 7.16 -4.18
C PHE A 136 -0.52 8.27 -5.03
N ASN A 137 -0.40 8.16 -6.35
CA ASN A 137 -0.80 9.20 -7.29
C ASN A 137 -2.31 9.29 -7.59
N LYS A 138 -3.11 8.23 -7.34
CA LYS A 138 -4.55 8.22 -7.62
C LYS A 138 -5.38 7.43 -6.59
N PRO A 139 -6.65 7.82 -6.32
CA PRO A 139 -7.45 7.22 -5.24
C PRO A 139 -7.68 5.72 -5.36
N GLN A 140 -7.83 5.20 -6.59
CA GLN A 140 -8.13 3.79 -6.82
C GLN A 140 -7.03 2.86 -6.29
N VAL A 141 -5.80 3.37 -6.17
CA VAL A 141 -4.67 2.59 -5.63
C VAL A 141 -4.88 2.23 -4.17
N GLY A 142 -5.51 3.10 -3.38
CA GLY A 142 -5.80 2.84 -1.97
C GLY A 142 -6.66 1.59 -1.76
N GLU A 143 -7.68 1.40 -2.60
CA GLU A 143 -8.55 0.21 -2.56
C GLU A 143 -7.80 -1.08 -2.92
N ILE A 144 -6.83 -1.02 -3.83
CA ILE A 144 -6.02 -2.19 -4.19
C ILE A 144 -5.05 -2.52 -3.03
N ILE A 145 -4.42 -1.51 -2.43
CA ILE A 145 -3.54 -1.69 -1.26
C ILE A 145 -4.31 -2.34 -0.11
N LEU A 146 -5.55 -1.91 0.17
CA LEU A 146 -6.39 -2.45 1.24
C LEU A 146 -6.57 -3.97 1.20
N LYS A 147 -6.49 -4.60 0.01
CA LYS A 147 -6.59 -6.06 -0.13
C LYS A 147 -5.42 -6.81 0.51
N TYR A 148 -4.28 -6.16 0.70
CA TYR A 148 -3.01 -6.83 1.02
C TYR A 148 -2.38 -6.43 2.36
N ILE A 149 -2.88 -5.38 3.02
CA ILE A 149 -2.30 -4.88 4.28
C ILE A 149 -2.46 -5.85 5.47
N TRP A 150 -3.34 -6.85 5.37
CA TRP A 150 -3.64 -7.78 6.45
C TRP A 150 -2.55 -8.85 6.61
N LYS A 151 -2.12 -9.42 5.49
CA LYS A 151 -1.25 -10.62 5.48
C LYS A 151 0.20 -10.31 5.85
N TRP A 152 0.73 -9.23 5.30
CA TRP A 152 2.11 -8.78 5.55
C TRP A 152 2.11 -7.50 6.34
#